data_AF-A0A939X439-F1
#
_entry.id   AF-A0A939X439-F1
#
_cell.length_a   1.000
_cell.length_b   1.000
_cell.length_c   1.000
_cell.angle_alpha   90.00
_cell.angle_beta   90.00
_cell.angle_gamma   90.00
#
_symmetry.space_group_name_H-M   'P 1'
#
loop_
_entity.id
_entity.type
_entity.pdbx_description
1 polymer ?
#
loop_
_entity_poly.entity_id
_entity_poly.type
_entity_poly.pdbx_seq_one_letter_code
_entity_poly.pdbx_strand_id
1 'polypeptide(L)' 'MKTNRTFKRTELAMLYFPEIQPRSAWQKLREWICNNPQLHRLDQTGRRSFTPAEVSLIFEVLGEPDG' A
#
# COMPACT_ATOMS: atom_id res chain seq x y z
N MET A 1 -1.48 -14.51 -1.98
CA MET A 1 -2.79 -14.71 -1.32
C MET A 1 -3.78 -13.66 -1.83
N LYS A 2 -5.09 -13.93 -2.00
CA LYS A 2 -6.07 -12.88 -2.37
C LYS A 2 -6.67 -12.29 -1.09
N THR A 3 -6.37 -11.05 -0.78
CA THR A 3 -7.06 -10.35 0.31
C THR A 3 -8.43 -9.88 -0.17
N ASN A 4 -9.49 -10.14 0.59
CA ASN A 4 -10.84 -9.62 0.31
C ASN A 4 -11.15 -8.35 1.11
N ARG A 5 -10.11 -7.70 1.66
CA ARG A 5 -10.25 -6.51 2.51
C ARG A 5 -9.80 -5.26 1.78
N THR A 6 -10.61 -4.22 1.91
CA THR A 6 -10.24 -2.84 1.54
C THR A 6 -9.44 -2.25 2.69
N PHE A 7 -8.26 -1.74 2.41
CA PHE A 7 -7.42 -1.08 3.43
C PHE A 7 -7.41 0.43 3.19
N LYS A 8 -7.44 1.21 4.28
CA LYS A 8 -7.11 2.64 4.18
C LYS A 8 -5.64 2.77 3.79
N ARG A 9 -5.28 3.83 3.05
CA ARG A 9 -3.90 4.04 2.57
C ARG A 9 -2.85 4.04 3.70
N THR A 10 -3.20 4.63 4.84
CA THR A 10 -2.33 4.70 6.02
C THR A 10 -2.33 3.40 6.81
N GLU A 11 -3.44 2.68 6.82
CA GLU A 11 -3.55 1.38 7.48
C GLU A 11 -2.67 0.37 6.75
N LEU A 12 -2.78 0.30 5.43
CA LEU A 12 -1.90 -0.54 4.60
C LEU A 12 -0.43 -0.17 4.80
N ALA A 13 -0.11 1.13 4.82
CA ALA A 13 1.26 1.58 5.04
C ALA A 13 1.81 1.23 6.42
N MET A 14 0.98 1.27 7.46
CA MET A 14 1.39 0.86 8.81
C MET A 14 1.59 -0.64 8.93
N LEU A 15 0.96 -1.48 8.08
CA LEU A 15 1.28 -2.92 8.05
C LEU A 15 2.72 -3.15 7.56
N TYR A 16 3.17 -2.40 6.57
CA TYR A 16 4.55 -2.46 6.08
C TYR A 16 5.55 -1.77 7.03
N PHE A 17 5.11 -0.70 7.69
CA PHE A 17 5.96 0.15 8.53
C PHE A 17 5.30 0.44 9.88
N PRO A 18 5.16 -0.57 10.77
CA PRO A 18 4.44 -0.42 12.03
C PRO A 18 5.09 0.57 12.99
N GLU A 19 6.41 0.76 12.87
CA GLU A 19 7.19 1.68 13.70
C GLU A 19 7.13 3.13 13.21
N ILE A 20 6.55 3.38 12.03
CA ILE A 20 6.49 4.70 11.42
C ILE A 20 5.10 5.32 11.61
N GLN A 21 5.08 6.61 11.94
CA GLN A 21 3.85 7.38 12.07
C GLN A 21 3.01 7.34 10.76
N PRO A 22 1.67 7.22 10.82
CA PRO A 22 0.83 6.87 9.67
C PRO A 22 1.03 7.74 8.43
N ARG A 23 1.27 9.05 8.61
CA ARG A 23 1.53 9.98 7.50
C ARG A 23 2.87 9.70 6.82
N SER A 24 3.91 9.43 7.61
CA SER A 24 5.25 9.10 7.11
C SER A 24 5.30 7.69 6.52
N ALA A 25 4.59 6.73 7.12
CA ALA A 25 4.44 5.38 6.58
C ALA A 25 3.81 5.44 5.19
N TRP A 26 2.74 6.24 5.04
CA TRP A 26 2.10 6.45 3.73
C TRP A 26 3.05 7.08 2.71
N GLN A 27 3.83 8.09 3.07
CA GLN A 27 4.80 8.69 2.14
C GLN A 27 5.83 7.67 1.65
N LYS A 28 6.34 6.83 2.56
CA LYS A 28 7.29 5.76 2.23
C LYS A 28 6.66 4.70 1.33
N LEU A 29 5.45 4.24 1.64
CA LEU A 29 4.71 3.30 0.78
C LEU A 29 4.41 3.92 -0.59
N ARG A 30 4.07 5.21 -0.63
CA ARG A 30 3.83 5.94 -1.88
C ARG A 30 5.09 5.99 -2.74
N GLU A 31 6.26 6.27 -2.17
CA GLU A 31 7.52 6.19 -2.90
C GLU A 31 7.75 4.79 -3.48
N TRP A 32 7.48 3.73 -2.71
CA TRP A 32 7.56 2.35 -3.21
C TRP A 32 6.59 2.13 -4.37
N ILE A 33 5.34 2.58 -4.27
CA ILE A 33 4.35 2.49 -5.35
C ILE A 33 4.80 3.26 -6.60
N CYS A 34 5.30 4.50 -6.45
CA CYS A 34 5.79 5.32 -7.56
C CYS A 34 7.02 4.73 -8.24
N ASN A 35 7.94 4.14 -7.47
CA ASN A 35 9.17 3.54 -7.99
C ASN A 35 8.92 2.21 -8.72
N ASN A 36 7.75 1.59 -8.53
CA ASN A 36 7.39 0.33 -9.17
C ASN A 36 6.49 0.56 -10.39
N PRO A 37 6.93 0.24 -11.62
CA PRO A 37 6.14 0.53 -12.83
C PRO A 37 4.79 -0.18 -12.86
N GLN A 38 4.68 -1.35 -12.19
CA GLN A 38 3.42 -2.09 -12.07
C GLN A 38 2.42 -1.44 -11.09
N LEU A 39 2.94 -0.72 -10.09
CA LEU A 39 2.15 -0.09 -9.03
C LEU A 39 1.93 1.39 -9.26
N HIS A 40 2.73 2.06 -10.09
CA HIS A 40 2.66 3.50 -10.31
C HIS A 40 1.24 3.97 -10.71
N ARG A 41 0.48 3.13 -11.42
CA ARG A 41 -0.94 3.40 -11.75
C ARG A 41 -1.86 3.57 -10.53
N LEU A 42 -1.43 3.10 -9.36
CA LEU A 42 -2.15 3.18 -8.10
C LEU A 42 -1.93 4.52 -7.38
N ASP A 43 -0.88 5.28 -7.73
CA ASP A 43 -0.60 6.63 -7.21
C ASP A 43 -1.54 7.67 -7.84
N GLN A 44 -2.85 7.52 -7.62
CA GLN A 44 -3.78 8.58 -7.97
C GLN A 44 -3.88 9.57 -6.81
N THR A 45 -3.59 10.83 -7.12
CA THR A 45 -3.68 11.94 -6.17
C THR A 45 -5.09 11.98 -5.56
N GLY A 46 -5.18 11.93 -4.23
CA GLY A 46 -6.46 12.04 -3.50
C GLY A 46 -7.12 10.72 -3.08
N ARG A 47 -6.56 9.56 -3.42
CA ARG A 47 -7.07 8.26 -2.95
C ARG A 47 -6.98 8.14 -1.42
N ARG A 48 -8.01 7.53 -0.82
CA ARG A 48 -8.11 7.30 0.64
C ARG A 48 -7.97 5.84 1.05
N SER A 49 -8.29 4.91 0.14
CA SER A 49 -8.28 3.47 0.38
C SER A 49 -7.89 2.71 -0.89
N PHE A 50 -7.40 1.49 -0.72
CA PHE A 50 -7.10 0.54 -1.79
C PHE A 50 -8.14 -0.57 -1.82
N THR A 51 -8.62 -0.90 -3.02
CA THR A 51 -9.55 -2.02 -3.22
C THR A 51 -8.83 -3.36 -2.99
N PRO A 52 -9.56 -4.46 -2.73
CA PRO A 52 -8.94 -5.76 -2.46
C PRO A 52 -8.03 -6.26 -3.60
N ALA A 53 -8.38 -5.91 -4.85
CA ALA A 53 -7.57 -6.21 -6.03
C ALA A 53 -6.25 -5.43 -6.06
N GLU A 54 -6.29 -4.14 -5.69
CA GLU A 54 -5.09 -3.30 -5.62
C GLU A 54 -4.19 -3.73 -4.46
N VAL A 55 -4.76 -4.10 -3.32
CA VAL A 55 -3.97 -4.59 -2.19
C VAL A 55 -3.31 -5.92 -2.54
N SER A 56 -4.02 -6.82 -3.22
CA SER A 56 -3.44 -8.07 -3.71
C SER A 56 -2.28 -7.82 -4.68
N LEU A 57 -2.40 -6.82 -5.57
CA LEU A 57 -1.31 -6.41 -6.47
C LEU A 57 -0.13 -5.81 -5.70
N ILE A 58 -0.39 -4.99 -4.68
CA ILE A 58 0.65 -4.44 -3.80
C ILE A 58 1.39 -5.57 -3.09
N PHE A 59 0.68 -6.58 -2.57
CA PHE A 59 1.29 -7.73 -1.90
C PHE A 59 2.10 -8.61 -2.85
N GLU A 60 1.63 -8.77 -4.10
CA GLU A 60 2.36 -9.54 -5.11
C GLU A 60 3.67 -8.85 -5.52
N VAL A 61 3.68 -7.52 -5.60
CA VAL A 61 4.85 -6.75 -6.05
C VAL A 61 5.81 -6.40 -4.90
N LEU A 62 5.30 -6.00 -3.74
CA LEU A 62 6.10 -5.57 -2.57
C LEU A 62 6.33 -6.69 -1.54
N GLY A 63 5.63 -7.82 -1.67
CA GLY A 63 5.55 -8.86 -0.64
C GLY A 63 4.41 -8.64 0.34
N GLU A 64 3.94 -9.70 0.99
CA GLU A 64 2.98 -9.61 2.09
C GLU A 64 3.67 -8.96 3.31
N PRO A 65 3.07 -7.95 3.97
CA PRO A 65 3.64 -7.35 5.17
C PRO A 65 3.70 -8.40 6.30
N ASP A 66 4.72 -8.31 7.17
CA ASP A 66 4.97 -9.25 8.28
C ASP A 66 3.95 -9.13 9.45
N GLY A 67 2.78 -8.53 9.19
CA GLY A 67 1.79 -8.16 10.22
C GLY A 67 1.06 -9.34 10.84
#